data_AF-A0A844GDB3-F1
#
_entry.id   AF-A0A844GDB3-F1
#
_cell.length_a   1.000
_cell.length_b   1.000
_cell.length_c   1.000
_cell.angle_alpha   90.00
_cell.angle_beta   90.00
_cell.angle_gamma   90.00
#
_symmetry.space_group_name_H-M   'P 1'
#
loop_
_entity.id
_entity.type
_entity.pdbx_description
1 polymer ?
#
loop_
_entity_poly.entity_id
_entity_poly.type
_entity_poly.pdbx_seq_one_letter_code
_entity_poly.pdbx_strand_id
1 'polypeptide(L)'
;MKIKRDEVGGICDVSIYGRKFPFGTWSDLHEVHDSLLIVASGPSVAEVNFSYFENTPMMAVNGAYALALNGKVKFKYFLVVDIDFVKSRTEIVRAALSNPDLIFFVLLPVLKSILDQIPSQEIRCTILVVEDYYEPIFLKAPSRNEVSDSDAHVSLEDGEPFFSLDARKGVFDAGTVVFWGMQLAVTMGAKNIGLIGVDMNNFSSPRFYENEKDIQPTRLDKLFSSIISPRFCAAADMLKKRGVNLYNLSMCSALSEAHIQKISIDNFKKIAGIS
;
A
#
# COMPACT_ATOMS: atom_id res chain seq x y z
N MET A 1 -0.65 -9.19 -24.56
CA MET A 1 -0.97 -9.28 -23.13
C MET A 1 -2.40 -9.78 -22.99
N LYS A 2 -2.70 -10.61 -22.00
CA LYS A 2 -4.06 -11.09 -21.70
C LYS A 2 -4.29 -10.95 -20.19
N ILE A 3 -5.51 -10.57 -19.80
CA ILE A 3 -5.94 -10.57 -18.40
C ILE A 3 -7.27 -11.30 -18.28
N LYS A 4 -7.57 -11.86 -17.11
CA LYS A 4 -8.91 -12.31 -16.74
C LYS A 4 -9.32 -11.70 -15.41
N ARG A 5 -10.63 -11.59 -15.21
CA ARG A 5 -11.23 -11.10 -13.99
C ARG A 5 -12.12 -12.17 -13.37
N ASP A 6 -12.23 -12.14 -12.06
CA ASP A 6 -13.20 -12.94 -11.31
C ASP A 6 -14.60 -12.30 -11.35
N GLU A 7 -15.57 -12.95 -10.70
CA GLU A 7 -16.97 -12.53 -10.67
C GLU A 7 -17.19 -11.18 -9.94
N VAL A 8 -16.26 -10.78 -9.08
CA VAL A 8 -16.32 -9.52 -8.32
C VAL A 8 -15.52 -8.40 -8.97
N GLY A 9 -14.90 -8.66 -10.12
CA GLY A 9 -14.20 -7.69 -10.97
C GLY A 9 -12.68 -7.63 -10.76
N GLY A 10 -12.15 -8.36 -9.79
CA GLY A 10 -10.71 -8.39 -9.49
C GLY A 10 -9.93 -9.15 -10.55
N ILE A 11 -8.70 -8.70 -10.85
CA ILE A 11 -7.83 -9.41 -11.79
C ILE A 11 -7.37 -10.74 -11.16
N CYS A 12 -7.66 -11.85 -11.84
CA CYS A 12 -7.39 -13.20 -11.35
C CYS A 12 -6.41 -14.01 -12.23
N ASP A 13 -6.02 -13.47 -13.39
CA ASP A 13 -5.00 -14.07 -14.25
C ASP A 13 -4.38 -12.98 -15.13
N VAL A 14 -3.06 -13.04 -15.34
CA VAL A 14 -2.31 -12.09 -16.18
C VAL A 14 -1.25 -12.83 -16.98
N SER A 15 -1.22 -12.60 -18.30
CA SER A 15 -0.17 -13.08 -19.20
C SER A 15 0.48 -11.92 -19.94
N ILE A 16 1.75 -11.66 -19.62
CA ILE A 16 2.59 -10.62 -20.23
C ILE A 16 3.73 -11.31 -20.97
N TYR A 17 3.88 -11.04 -22.27
CA TYR A 17 4.89 -11.63 -23.16
C TYR A 17 4.97 -13.18 -23.14
N GLY A 18 3.87 -13.87 -22.78
CA GLY A 18 3.87 -15.33 -22.63
C GLY A 18 4.69 -15.85 -21.44
N ARG A 19 5.15 -14.95 -20.55
CA ARG A 19 5.95 -15.30 -19.36
C ARG A 19 5.06 -15.87 -18.26
N LYS A 20 5.65 -16.75 -17.46
CA LYS A 20 5.02 -17.36 -16.28
C LYS A 20 5.76 -16.91 -15.03
N PHE A 21 4.99 -16.63 -13.98
CA PHE A 21 5.42 -16.29 -12.63
C PHE A 21 4.27 -16.65 -11.67
N PRO A 22 4.51 -16.82 -10.36
CA PRO A 22 3.44 -17.08 -9.40
C PRO A 22 2.45 -15.91 -9.41
N PHE A 23 1.19 -16.20 -9.72
CA PHE A 23 0.10 -15.24 -9.76
C PHE A 23 -0.97 -15.67 -8.78
N GLY A 24 -1.42 -14.74 -7.95
CA GLY A 24 -2.48 -14.94 -6.97
C GLY A 24 -3.73 -14.14 -7.31
N THR A 25 -4.80 -14.50 -6.66
CA THR A 25 -6.12 -13.90 -6.72
C THR A 25 -6.48 -13.35 -5.35
N TRP A 26 -7.52 -12.53 -5.30
CA TRP A 26 -8.06 -12.05 -4.02
C TRP A 26 -8.57 -13.18 -3.12
N SER A 27 -8.92 -14.33 -3.70
CA SER A 27 -9.31 -15.50 -2.91
C SER A 27 -8.12 -16.09 -2.15
N ASP A 28 -6.89 -15.91 -2.63
CA ASP A 28 -5.67 -16.39 -1.96
C ASP A 28 -5.32 -15.56 -0.70
N LEU A 29 -5.97 -14.41 -0.52
CA LEU A 29 -5.96 -13.64 0.73
C LEU A 29 -6.94 -14.29 1.73
N HIS A 30 -6.64 -15.52 2.13
CA HIS A 30 -7.45 -16.31 3.07
C HIS A 30 -7.40 -15.76 4.51
N GLU A 31 -6.41 -14.94 4.82
CA GLU A 31 -6.18 -14.39 6.14
C GLU A 31 -6.92 -13.05 6.28
N VAL A 32 -7.99 -13.06 7.08
CA VAL A 32 -8.58 -11.83 7.60
C VAL A 32 -7.68 -11.34 8.72
N HIS A 33 -7.12 -10.14 8.56
CA HIS A 33 -6.22 -9.56 9.55
C HIS A 33 -6.97 -8.57 10.41
N ASP A 34 -7.18 -8.85 11.70
CA ASP A 34 -7.80 -7.85 12.59
C ASP A 34 -6.97 -6.57 12.67
N SER A 35 -5.64 -6.71 12.64
CA SER A 35 -4.70 -5.58 12.63
C SER A 35 -3.69 -5.72 11.51
N LEU A 36 -3.41 -4.64 10.80
CA LEU A 36 -2.40 -4.58 9.74
C LEU A 36 -1.54 -3.34 9.87
N LEU A 37 -0.23 -3.52 9.73
CA LEU A 37 0.74 -2.44 9.76
C LEU A 37 1.18 -2.08 8.34
N ILE A 38 1.11 -0.79 7.99
CA ILE A 38 1.62 -0.25 6.74
C ILE A 38 2.90 0.52 7.05
N VAL A 39 4.00 0.08 6.47
CA VAL A 39 5.33 0.62 6.70
C VAL A 39 5.78 1.40 5.48
N ALA A 40 5.99 2.70 5.68
CA ALA A 40 6.53 3.63 4.71
C ALA A 40 8.00 3.98 5.04
N SER A 41 8.59 4.88 4.27
CA SER A 41 10.03 5.15 4.28
C SER A 41 10.45 6.44 4.94
N GLY A 42 9.57 7.07 5.72
CA GLY A 42 9.91 8.23 6.52
C GLY A 42 10.98 7.90 7.58
N PRO A 43 11.81 8.89 7.98
CA PRO A 43 12.96 8.70 8.87
C PRO A 43 12.59 8.12 10.23
N SER A 44 11.37 8.32 10.75
CA SER A 44 10.97 7.74 12.05
C SER A 44 11.01 6.22 12.06
N VAL A 45 11.01 5.57 10.89
CA VAL A 45 11.12 4.11 10.80
C VAL A 45 12.43 3.57 11.37
N ALA A 46 13.49 4.39 11.42
CA ALA A 46 14.79 4.00 11.96
C ALA A 46 14.76 3.79 13.49
N GLU A 47 13.77 4.37 14.18
CA GLU A 47 13.60 4.28 15.63
C GLU A 47 12.73 3.07 16.05
N VAL A 48 12.16 2.36 15.07
CA VAL A 48 11.20 1.28 15.31
C VAL A 48 11.93 -0.03 15.60
N ASN A 49 11.63 -0.64 16.74
CA ASN A 49 12.02 -2.02 17.01
C ASN A 49 10.98 -3.00 16.43
N PHE A 50 11.26 -3.53 15.23
CA PHE A 50 10.37 -4.43 14.52
C PHE A 50 10.24 -5.85 15.11
N SER A 51 11.10 -6.24 16.07
CA SER A 51 10.98 -7.54 16.75
C SER A 51 9.63 -7.72 17.48
N TYR A 52 8.95 -6.62 17.80
CA TYR A 52 7.62 -6.67 18.39
C TYR A 52 6.51 -7.10 17.42
N PHE A 53 6.78 -7.07 16.11
CA PHE A 53 5.77 -7.30 15.07
C PHE A 53 6.02 -8.58 14.27
N GLU A 54 6.86 -9.51 14.76
CA GLU A 54 7.24 -10.73 14.04
C GLU A 54 6.05 -11.56 13.56
N ASN A 55 4.94 -11.55 14.31
CA ASN A 55 3.71 -12.27 13.99
C ASN A 55 2.57 -11.35 13.50
N THR A 56 2.84 -10.06 13.30
CA THR A 56 1.84 -9.11 12.80
C THR A 56 2.01 -8.93 11.30
N PRO A 57 0.94 -9.03 10.49
CA PRO A 57 1.01 -8.78 9.07
C PRO A 57 1.48 -7.34 8.80
N MET A 58 2.63 -7.22 8.15
CA MET A 58 3.18 -5.94 7.71
C MET A 58 3.16 -5.84 6.19
N MET A 59 2.72 -4.67 5.70
CA MET A 59 2.80 -4.23 4.32
C MET A 59 3.88 -3.17 4.17
N ALA A 60 4.96 -3.50 3.45
CA ALA A 60 5.88 -2.48 2.99
C ALA A 60 5.30 -1.74 1.78
N VAL A 61 5.49 -0.42 1.71
CA VAL A 61 5.22 0.37 0.49
C VAL A 61 6.52 0.89 -0.12
N ASN A 62 6.70 0.73 -1.44
CA ASN A 62 7.89 1.12 -2.19
C ASN A 62 9.21 0.79 -1.44
N GLY A 63 10.04 1.79 -1.14
CA GLY A 63 11.36 1.54 -0.58
C GLY A 63 11.38 1.07 0.88
N ALA A 64 10.23 1.03 1.56
CA ALA A 64 10.14 0.46 2.91
C ALA A 64 10.60 -1.00 2.96
N TYR A 65 10.48 -1.75 1.86
CA TYR A 65 10.96 -3.13 1.78
C TYR A 65 12.50 -3.24 1.98
N ALA A 66 13.26 -2.14 1.86
CA ALA A 66 14.69 -2.14 2.18
C ALA A 66 14.99 -2.62 3.62
N LEU A 67 14.04 -2.47 4.55
CA LEU A 67 14.15 -2.99 5.91
C LEU A 67 14.29 -4.51 5.98
N ALA A 68 13.79 -5.24 4.97
CA ALA A 68 13.89 -6.70 4.91
C ALA A 68 15.24 -7.20 4.38
N LEU A 69 16.05 -6.34 3.74
CA LEU A 69 17.31 -6.75 3.09
C LEU A 69 18.35 -7.30 4.08
N ASN A 70 18.28 -6.88 5.35
CA ASN A 70 19.15 -7.38 6.41
C ASN A 70 18.50 -8.47 7.27
N GLY A 71 17.32 -8.96 6.89
CA GLY A 71 16.57 -10.02 7.58
C GLY A 71 15.93 -9.64 8.92
N LYS A 72 16.00 -8.36 9.35
CA LYS A 72 15.43 -7.92 10.64
C LYS A 72 13.92 -7.68 10.60
N VAL A 73 13.37 -7.48 9.40
CA VAL A 73 11.94 -7.23 9.21
C VAL A 73 11.40 -8.21 8.17
N LYS A 74 10.27 -8.84 8.48
CA LYS A 74 9.57 -9.74 7.56
C LYS A 74 8.27 -9.08 7.15
N PHE A 75 8.12 -8.83 5.85
CA PHE A 75 6.87 -8.33 5.29
C PHE A 75 6.07 -9.50 4.73
N LYS A 76 4.78 -9.55 5.06
CA LYS A 76 3.81 -10.45 4.42
C LYS A 76 3.34 -9.88 3.09
N TYR A 77 3.25 -8.55 3.03
CA TYR A 77 2.76 -7.80 1.88
C TYR A 77 3.78 -6.79 1.39
N PHE A 78 3.85 -6.61 0.08
CA PHE A 78 4.58 -5.53 -0.55
C PHE A 78 3.70 -4.83 -1.56
N LEU A 79 3.72 -3.50 -1.58
CA LEU A 79 2.96 -2.69 -2.52
C LEU A 79 3.89 -1.72 -3.26
N VAL A 80 3.85 -1.78 -4.59
CA VAL A 80 4.53 -0.81 -5.47
C VAL A 80 3.57 -0.30 -6.53
N VAL A 81 3.44 1.02 -6.57
CA VAL A 81 2.63 1.74 -7.57
C VAL A 81 3.49 2.63 -8.49
N ASP A 82 4.74 2.86 -8.12
CA ASP A 82 5.66 3.78 -8.80
C ASP A 82 6.63 3.03 -9.73
N ILE A 83 6.56 3.33 -11.03
CA ILE A 83 7.43 2.74 -12.06
C ILE A 83 8.89 3.21 -11.88
N ASP A 84 9.10 4.48 -11.50
CA ASP A 84 10.45 5.04 -11.38
C ASP A 84 11.16 4.51 -10.14
N PHE A 85 10.41 4.14 -9.10
CA PHE A 85 10.95 3.35 -7.99
C PHE A 85 11.52 2.00 -8.48
N VAL A 86 10.81 1.26 -9.35
CA VAL A 86 11.32 -0.04 -9.86
C VAL A 86 12.63 0.13 -10.62
N LYS A 87 12.73 1.17 -11.44
CA LYS A 87 13.94 1.46 -12.24
C LYS A 87 15.11 1.91 -11.37
N SER A 88 14.86 2.75 -10.37
CA SER A 88 15.91 3.32 -9.52
C SER A 88 16.36 2.40 -8.39
N ARG A 89 15.48 1.49 -7.93
CA ARG A 89 15.67 0.62 -6.76
C ARG A 89 15.44 -0.85 -7.07
N THR A 90 15.98 -1.30 -8.21
CA THR A 90 15.81 -2.67 -8.70
C THR A 90 16.29 -3.72 -7.70
N GLU A 91 17.31 -3.42 -6.89
CA GLU A 91 17.82 -4.29 -5.84
C GLU A 91 16.78 -4.59 -4.74
N ILE A 92 16.03 -3.56 -4.30
CA ILE A 92 14.96 -3.72 -3.31
C ILE A 92 13.84 -4.56 -3.92
N VAL A 93 13.44 -4.26 -5.16
CA VAL A 93 12.37 -4.98 -5.85
C VAL A 93 12.76 -6.43 -6.11
N ARG A 94 13.98 -6.71 -6.59
CA ARG A 94 14.46 -8.08 -6.85
C ARG A 94 14.51 -8.91 -5.57
N ALA A 95 14.90 -8.31 -4.44
CA ALA A 95 14.86 -8.99 -3.14
C ALA A 95 13.44 -9.29 -2.64
N ALA A 96 12.46 -8.44 -2.98
CA ALA A 96 11.06 -8.73 -2.70
C ALA A 96 10.54 -9.87 -3.58
N LEU A 97 10.86 -9.83 -4.87
CA LEU A 97 10.45 -10.85 -5.84
C LEU A 97 10.98 -12.25 -5.49
N SER A 98 12.17 -12.35 -4.89
CA SER A 98 12.76 -13.64 -4.52
C SER A 98 12.18 -14.27 -3.25
N ASN A 99 11.33 -13.56 -2.50
CA ASN A 99 10.70 -14.05 -1.28
C ASN A 99 9.41 -14.85 -1.60
N PRO A 100 9.39 -16.19 -1.42
CA PRO A 100 8.23 -17.01 -1.77
C PRO A 100 7.02 -16.81 -0.85
N ASP A 101 7.22 -16.29 0.36
CA ASP A 101 6.14 -16.10 1.35
C ASP A 101 5.45 -14.73 1.21
N LEU A 102 5.94 -13.88 0.30
CA LEU A 102 5.47 -12.52 0.08
C LEU A 102 4.31 -12.51 -0.92
N ILE A 103 3.30 -11.70 -0.61
CA ILE A 103 2.27 -11.28 -1.58
C ILE A 103 2.60 -9.86 -2.04
N PHE A 104 2.87 -9.72 -3.33
CA PHE A 104 3.27 -8.46 -3.95
C PHE A 104 2.10 -7.86 -4.75
N PHE A 105 1.46 -6.85 -4.16
CA PHE A 105 0.50 -5.98 -4.82
C PHE A 105 1.20 -5.01 -5.77
N VAL A 106 0.78 -5.00 -7.03
CA VAL A 106 1.47 -4.21 -8.07
C VAL A 106 0.50 -3.74 -9.14
N LEU A 107 0.73 -2.54 -9.69
CA LEU A 107 0.01 -2.07 -10.87
C LEU A 107 0.55 -2.75 -12.12
N LEU A 108 -0.30 -3.00 -13.12
CA LEU A 108 0.13 -3.68 -14.34
C LEU A 108 1.27 -2.97 -15.10
N PRO A 109 1.30 -1.63 -15.24
CA PRO A 109 2.46 -0.91 -15.80
C PRO A 109 3.76 -1.13 -15.01
N VAL A 110 3.67 -1.22 -13.68
CA VAL A 110 4.82 -1.49 -12.80
C VAL A 110 5.30 -2.92 -13.00
N LEU A 111 4.39 -3.90 -13.02
CA LEU A 111 4.71 -5.30 -13.30
C LEU A 111 5.38 -5.48 -14.68
N LYS A 112 4.90 -4.75 -15.70
CA LYS A 112 5.55 -4.73 -17.02
C LYS A 112 6.98 -4.19 -16.92
N SER A 113 7.19 -3.07 -16.21
CA SER A 113 8.52 -2.50 -15.98
C SER A 113 9.45 -3.45 -15.21
N ILE A 114 8.91 -4.24 -14.28
CA ILE A 114 9.66 -5.30 -13.58
C ILE A 114 10.11 -6.35 -14.58
N LEU A 115 9.18 -6.88 -15.40
CA LEU A 115 9.49 -7.91 -16.38
C LEU A 115 10.47 -7.42 -17.46
N ASP A 116 10.45 -6.14 -17.83
CA ASP A 116 11.42 -5.61 -18.78
C ASP A 116 12.87 -5.62 -18.23
N GLN A 117 13.06 -5.71 -16.91
CA GLN A 117 14.36 -5.66 -16.23
C GLN A 117 14.77 -6.95 -15.51
N ILE A 118 13.80 -7.78 -15.13
CA ILE A 118 13.99 -8.97 -14.30
C ILE A 118 13.38 -10.20 -15.01
N PRO A 119 14.15 -11.29 -15.20
CA PRO A 119 13.62 -12.55 -15.71
C PRO A 119 12.47 -13.07 -14.86
N SER A 120 11.38 -13.54 -15.48
CA SER A 120 10.20 -14.00 -14.73
C SER A 120 10.49 -15.23 -13.85
N GLN A 121 11.56 -15.97 -14.14
CA GLN A 121 12.04 -17.12 -13.36
C GLN A 121 12.63 -16.73 -11.99
N GLU A 122 13.02 -15.46 -11.81
CA GLU A 122 13.46 -14.92 -10.51
C GLU A 122 12.27 -14.60 -9.59
N ILE A 123 11.06 -14.50 -10.13
CA ILE A 123 9.86 -14.18 -9.37
C ILE A 123 9.38 -15.42 -8.62
N ARG A 124 9.50 -15.38 -7.30
CA ARG A 124 9.08 -16.43 -6.36
C ARG A 124 7.90 -16.01 -5.49
N CYS A 125 7.76 -14.71 -5.20
CA CYS A 125 6.60 -14.16 -4.52
C CYS A 125 5.32 -14.35 -5.34
N THR A 126 4.18 -14.32 -4.67
CA THR A 126 2.86 -14.29 -5.32
C THR A 126 2.54 -12.88 -5.79
N ILE A 127 2.40 -12.70 -7.10
CA ILE A 127 1.99 -11.41 -7.69
C ILE A 127 0.47 -11.28 -7.65
N LEU A 128 -0.03 -10.15 -7.14
CA LEU A 128 -1.45 -9.78 -7.17
C LEU A 128 -1.58 -8.40 -7.82
N VAL A 129 -2.35 -8.29 -8.89
CA VAL A 129 -2.48 -7.01 -9.62
C VAL A 129 -3.64 -6.20 -9.07
N VAL A 130 -3.36 -4.94 -8.77
CA VAL A 130 -4.34 -3.93 -8.35
C VAL A 130 -4.36 -2.79 -9.34
N GLU A 131 -5.47 -2.05 -9.37
CA GLU A 131 -5.73 -1.04 -10.39
C GLU A 131 -6.09 0.29 -9.77
N ASP A 132 -5.81 1.37 -10.50
CA ASP A 132 -6.44 2.65 -10.20
C ASP A 132 -7.92 2.55 -10.58
N TYR A 133 -8.78 3.01 -9.69
CA TYR A 133 -10.23 3.03 -9.90
C TYR A 133 -10.62 3.75 -11.21
N TYR A 134 -9.91 4.81 -11.57
CA TYR A 134 -10.17 5.60 -12.77
C TYR A 134 -9.38 5.12 -14.00
N GLU A 135 -8.48 4.16 -13.86
CA GLU A 135 -7.71 3.59 -14.98
C GLU A 135 -7.83 2.05 -15.05
N PRO A 136 -9.05 1.49 -15.13
CA PRO A 136 -9.21 0.04 -15.19
C PRO A 136 -8.71 -0.51 -16.53
N ILE A 137 -7.96 -1.61 -16.47
CA ILE A 137 -7.29 -2.21 -17.62
C ILE A 137 -8.33 -2.88 -18.51
N PHE A 138 -8.34 -2.46 -19.78
CA PHE A 138 -9.25 -2.93 -20.84
C PHE A 138 -10.75 -2.76 -20.54
N LEU A 139 -11.11 -1.94 -19.55
CA LEU A 139 -12.48 -1.55 -19.28
C LEU A 139 -12.65 -0.05 -19.52
N LYS A 140 -13.89 0.39 -19.66
CA LYS A 140 -14.21 1.81 -19.66
C LYS A 140 -14.01 2.34 -18.23
N ALA A 141 -13.28 3.44 -18.08
CA ALA A 141 -13.18 4.14 -16.81
C ALA A 141 -14.57 4.57 -16.32
N PRO A 142 -14.88 4.41 -15.01
CA PRO A 142 -16.10 4.94 -14.43
C PRO A 142 -16.14 6.47 -14.58
N SER A 143 -17.31 7.02 -14.92
CA SER A 143 -17.52 8.46 -14.81
C SER A 143 -17.79 8.84 -13.35
N ARG A 144 -17.39 10.04 -12.93
CA ARG A 144 -17.61 10.53 -11.56
C ARG A 144 -19.09 10.49 -11.15
N ASN A 145 -19.99 10.75 -12.10
CA ASN A 145 -21.43 10.80 -11.88
C ASN A 145 -22.11 9.41 -11.86
N GLU A 146 -21.39 8.35 -12.22
CA GLU A 146 -21.94 6.97 -12.24
C GLU A 146 -21.84 6.30 -10.87
N VAL A 147 -21.07 6.86 -9.93
CA VAL A 147 -20.90 6.33 -8.57
C VAL A 147 -21.88 7.04 -7.64
N SER A 148 -22.61 6.27 -6.86
CA SER A 148 -23.59 6.79 -5.91
C SER A 148 -23.30 6.28 -4.50
N ASP A 149 -23.86 6.94 -3.48
CA ASP A 149 -23.78 6.49 -2.08
C ASP A 149 -24.33 5.07 -1.84
N SER A 150 -25.11 4.52 -2.79
CA SER A 150 -25.61 3.14 -2.72
C SER A 150 -24.55 2.09 -3.12
N ASP A 151 -23.43 2.51 -3.70
CA ASP A 151 -22.32 1.60 -4.00
C ASP A 151 -21.59 1.23 -2.70
N ALA A 152 -21.82 0.00 -2.23
CA ALA A 152 -21.22 -0.52 -1.00
C ALA A 152 -19.68 -0.63 -1.04
N HIS A 153 -19.06 -0.46 -2.21
CA HIS A 153 -17.64 -0.69 -2.45
C HIS A 153 -16.81 0.59 -2.47
N VAL A 154 -17.45 1.76 -2.46
CA VAL A 154 -16.78 3.06 -2.54
C VAL A 154 -17.36 4.00 -1.49
N SER A 155 -16.53 4.89 -0.95
CA SER A 155 -16.99 6.02 -0.13
C SER A 155 -16.85 7.33 -0.89
N LEU A 156 -17.85 8.19 -0.70
CA LEU A 156 -17.94 9.52 -1.28
C LEU A 156 -17.68 10.58 -0.20
N GLU A 157 -17.06 11.68 -0.61
CA GLU A 157 -16.88 12.90 0.18
C GLU A 157 -17.40 14.05 -0.68
N ASP A 158 -18.37 14.81 -0.15
CA ASP A 158 -19.06 15.88 -0.90
C ASP A 158 -19.62 15.43 -2.27
N GLY A 159 -20.08 14.18 -2.35
CA GLY A 159 -20.61 13.57 -3.57
C GLY A 159 -19.55 13.06 -4.55
N GLU A 160 -18.25 13.15 -4.23
CA GLU A 160 -17.16 12.67 -5.07
C GLU A 160 -16.54 11.37 -4.52
N PRO A 161 -16.40 10.32 -5.34
CA PRO A 161 -15.70 9.10 -4.97
C PRO A 161 -14.24 9.35 -4.60
N PHE A 162 -13.82 8.87 -3.43
CA PHE A 162 -12.47 9.13 -2.93
C PHE A 162 -11.75 7.97 -2.26
N PHE A 163 -12.46 6.92 -1.84
CA PHE A 163 -11.88 5.81 -1.11
C PHE A 163 -12.57 4.49 -1.47
N SER A 164 -11.78 3.47 -1.77
CA SER A 164 -12.28 2.13 -2.08
C SER A 164 -12.40 1.31 -0.79
N LEU A 165 -13.58 0.77 -0.55
CA LEU A 165 -13.85 -0.23 0.48
C LEU A 165 -13.61 -1.67 -0.04
N ASP A 166 -13.37 -1.79 -1.35
CA ASP A 166 -13.12 -3.05 -2.02
C ASP A 166 -12.17 -2.85 -3.22
N ALA A 167 -10.88 -3.02 -2.97
CA ALA A 167 -9.81 -2.79 -3.93
C ALA A 167 -9.84 -3.74 -5.14
N ARG A 168 -10.69 -4.78 -5.13
CA ARG A 168 -10.97 -5.62 -6.31
C ARG A 168 -11.60 -4.81 -7.44
N LYS A 169 -12.28 -3.71 -7.11
CA LYS A 169 -12.92 -2.78 -8.06
C LYS A 169 -12.04 -1.58 -8.40
N GLY A 170 -10.80 -1.58 -7.94
CA GLY A 170 -9.86 -0.47 -8.09
C GLY A 170 -9.68 0.33 -6.81
N VAL A 171 -8.61 1.11 -6.79
CA VAL A 171 -8.09 1.86 -5.66
C VAL A 171 -7.94 3.32 -6.06
N PHE A 172 -8.25 4.24 -5.14
CA PHE A 172 -8.14 5.67 -5.41
C PHE A 172 -6.73 6.16 -5.07
N ASP A 173 -6.09 6.84 -6.02
CA ASP A 173 -4.85 7.55 -5.73
C ASP A 173 -5.10 8.83 -4.93
N ALA A 174 -4.20 9.11 -3.99
CA ALA A 174 -4.16 10.36 -3.23
C ALA A 174 -2.73 10.91 -3.12
N GLY A 175 -1.88 10.67 -4.12
CA GLY A 175 -0.51 11.19 -4.16
C GLY A 175 0.48 10.48 -3.22
N THR A 176 0.09 9.36 -2.61
CA THR A 176 0.99 8.53 -1.79
C THR A 176 0.57 7.06 -1.79
N VAL A 177 1.55 6.18 -1.85
CA VAL A 177 1.37 4.72 -1.83
C VAL A 177 0.75 4.23 -0.52
N VAL A 178 0.93 4.98 0.57
CA VAL A 178 0.31 4.65 1.87
C VAL A 178 -1.22 4.64 1.76
N PHE A 179 -1.80 5.57 0.98
CA PHE A 179 -3.25 5.65 0.82
C PHE A 179 -3.82 4.47 0.02
N TRP A 180 -3.05 3.93 -0.92
CA TRP A 180 -3.37 2.66 -1.58
C TRP A 180 -3.33 1.51 -0.57
N GLY A 181 -2.27 1.44 0.25
CA GLY A 181 -2.13 0.43 1.29
C GLY A 181 -3.30 0.43 2.29
N MET A 182 -3.83 1.61 2.65
CA MET A 182 -5.02 1.72 3.51
C MET A 182 -6.25 1.05 2.91
N GLN A 183 -6.52 1.28 1.62
CA GLN A 183 -7.65 0.68 0.91
C GLN A 183 -7.49 -0.84 0.77
N LEU A 184 -6.27 -1.32 0.54
CA LEU A 184 -5.97 -2.76 0.56
C LEU A 184 -6.19 -3.37 1.95
N ALA A 185 -5.73 -2.70 3.01
CA ALA A 185 -5.92 -3.18 4.37
C ALA A 185 -7.41 -3.31 4.73
N VAL A 186 -8.23 -2.33 4.32
CA VAL A 186 -9.69 -2.37 4.49
C VAL A 186 -10.30 -3.54 3.71
N THR A 187 -9.88 -3.73 2.46
CA THR A 187 -10.33 -4.85 1.61
C THR A 187 -9.99 -6.21 2.23
N MET A 188 -8.84 -6.29 2.91
CA MET A 188 -8.38 -7.47 3.65
C MET A 188 -9.02 -7.63 5.04
N GLY A 189 -9.98 -6.76 5.39
CA GLY A 189 -10.77 -6.87 6.62
C GLY A 189 -10.17 -6.23 7.86
N ALA A 190 -9.09 -5.43 7.74
CA ALA A 190 -8.45 -4.78 8.88
C ALA A 190 -9.40 -3.92 9.69
N LYS A 191 -9.42 -4.17 11.01
CA LYS A 191 -10.12 -3.34 12.01
C LYS A 191 -9.20 -2.31 12.64
N ASN A 192 -7.91 -2.59 12.71
CA ASN A 192 -6.90 -1.66 13.20
C ASN A 192 -5.77 -1.53 12.18
N ILE A 193 -5.57 -0.33 11.64
CA ILE A 193 -4.51 -0.03 10.68
C ILE A 193 -3.50 0.86 11.38
N GLY A 194 -2.26 0.39 11.48
CA GLY A 194 -1.15 1.18 12.03
C GLY A 194 -0.20 1.66 10.94
N LEU A 195 0.09 2.96 10.92
CA LEU A 195 0.99 3.57 9.96
C LEU A 195 2.36 3.82 10.60
N ILE A 196 3.42 3.29 10.00
CA ILE A 196 4.81 3.45 10.46
C ILE A 196 5.61 4.18 9.37
N GLY A 197 6.46 5.14 9.76
CA GLY A 197 7.28 5.89 8.82
C GLY A 197 6.48 6.87 7.94
N VAL A 198 5.33 7.33 8.43
CA VAL A 198 4.44 8.28 7.74
C VAL A 198 4.62 9.67 8.36
N ASP A 199 5.82 10.21 8.22
CA ASP A 199 6.23 11.47 8.85
C ASP A 199 5.66 12.71 8.17
N MET A 200 5.69 12.77 6.83
CA MET A 200 5.11 13.87 6.04
C MET A 200 5.64 15.28 6.40
N ASN A 201 6.86 15.39 6.94
CA ASN A 201 7.46 16.67 7.35
C ASN A 201 8.93 16.83 6.86
N ASN A 202 9.43 15.87 6.09
CA ASN A 202 10.85 15.69 5.77
C ASN A 202 11.09 15.49 4.26
N PHE A 203 10.30 16.15 3.41
CA PHE A 203 10.23 15.87 1.97
C PHE A 203 11.53 16.12 1.18
N SER A 204 12.44 16.94 1.72
CA SER A 204 13.74 17.23 1.11
C SER A 204 14.89 16.38 1.69
N SER A 205 14.62 15.60 2.73
CA SER A 205 15.62 14.71 3.33
C SER A 205 15.64 13.35 2.62
N PRO A 206 16.79 12.66 2.57
CA PRO A 206 16.84 11.28 2.09
C PRO A 206 15.86 10.40 2.85
N ARG A 207 15.21 9.47 2.15
CA ARG A 207 14.52 8.36 2.82
C ARG A 207 15.58 7.48 3.52
N PHE A 208 15.17 6.64 4.47
CA PHE A 208 16.13 5.85 5.27
C PHE A 208 17.05 4.91 4.47
N TYR A 209 16.65 4.54 3.25
CA TYR A 209 17.42 3.68 2.34
C TYR A 209 18.20 4.47 1.28
N GLU A 210 18.16 5.81 1.33
CA GLU A 210 18.84 6.73 0.44
C GLU A 210 19.97 7.45 1.18
N ASN A 211 20.85 8.08 0.43
CA ASN A 211 21.86 9.01 0.92
C ASN A 211 21.79 10.32 0.11
N GLU A 212 22.59 11.32 0.48
CA GLU A 212 22.58 12.63 -0.16
C GLU A 212 22.87 12.59 -1.68
N LYS A 213 23.51 11.52 -2.18
CA LYS A 213 23.91 11.41 -3.59
C LYS A 213 22.89 10.71 -4.47
N ASP A 214 21.84 10.12 -3.91
CA ASP A 214 20.88 9.29 -4.68
C ASP A 214 19.41 9.49 -4.28
N ILE A 215 19.09 10.62 -3.63
CA ILE A 215 17.71 11.02 -3.30
C ILE A 215 16.83 10.98 -4.56
N GLN A 216 15.73 10.23 -4.52
CA GLN A 216 14.77 10.24 -5.62
C GLN A 216 13.77 11.38 -5.48
N PRO A 217 13.35 12.01 -6.59
CA PRO A 217 12.37 13.08 -6.55
C PRO A 217 11.06 12.61 -5.89
N THR A 218 10.36 13.57 -5.29
CA THR A 218 9.03 13.33 -4.73
C THR A 218 8.13 14.53 -5.02
N ARG A 219 6.82 14.30 -5.00
CA ARG A 219 5.79 15.33 -5.09
C ARG A 219 5.03 15.48 -3.77
N LEU A 220 5.43 14.76 -2.72
CA LEU A 220 4.71 14.75 -1.45
C LEU A 220 4.61 16.15 -0.85
N ASP A 221 5.67 16.96 -0.94
CA ASP A 221 5.68 18.38 -0.52
C ASP A 221 4.57 19.21 -1.19
N LYS A 222 4.39 19.03 -2.50
CA LYS A 222 3.42 19.79 -3.31
C LYS A 222 1.99 19.31 -3.11
N LEU A 223 1.81 18.02 -2.80
CA LEU A 223 0.50 17.37 -2.67
C LEU A 223 0.02 17.32 -1.21
N PHE A 224 0.89 17.58 -0.23
CA PHE A 224 0.59 17.33 1.17
C PHE A 224 -0.62 18.12 1.67
N SER A 225 -0.59 19.45 1.55
CA SER A 225 -1.66 20.31 2.07
C SER A 225 -2.93 20.26 1.23
N SER A 226 -2.81 20.01 -0.08
CA SER A 226 -3.92 20.11 -1.03
C SER A 226 -4.67 18.80 -1.26
N ILE A 227 -3.99 17.66 -1.16
CA ILE A 227 -4.54 16.34 -1.51
C ILE A 227 -4.35 15.34 -0.37
N ILE A 228 -3.10 15.11 0.07
CA ILE A 228 -2.78 14.02 0.99
C ILE A 228 -3.46 14.24 2.34
N SER A 229 -3.20 15.36 3.02
CA SER A 229 -3.73 15.61 4.36
C SER A 229 -5.26 15.64 4.37
N PRO A 230 -5.97 16.35 3.47
CA PRO A 230 -7.43 16.30 3.43
C PRO A 230 -7.98 14.88 3.23
N ARG A 231 -7.42 14.11 2.27
CA ARG A 231 -7.87 12.74 1.98
C ARG A 231 -7.63 11.78 3.14
N PHE A 232 -6.52 11.93 3.85
CA PHE A 232 -6.23 11.16 5.05
C PHE A 232 -7.21 11.46 6.19
N CYS A 233 -7.52 12.74 6.44
CA CYS A 233 -8.52 13.13 7.44
C CYS A 233 -9.91 12.59 7.10
N ALA A 234 -10.35 12.78 5.85
CA ALA A 234 -11.62 12.28 5.34
C ALA A 234 -11.75 10.76 5.49
N ALA A 235 -10.70 10.02 5.09
CA ALA A 235 -10.65 8.58 5.21
C ALA A 235 -10.69 8.14 6.69
N ALA A 236 -9.94 8.80 7.58
CA ALA A 236 -9.93 8.47 8.99
C ALA A 236 -11.31 8.62 9.64
N ASP A 237 -12.01 9.73 9.38
CA ASP A 237 -13.35 9.98 9.89
C ASP A 237 -14.37 8.98 9.35
N MET A 238 -14.29 8.66 8.05
CA MET A 238 -15.13 7.67 7.39
C MET A 238 -14.90 6.26 7.95
N LEU A 239 -13.64 5.84 8.09
CA LEU A 239 -13.26 4.52 8.60
C LEU A 239 -13.71 4.35 10.06
N LYS A 240 -13.54 5.38 10.89
CA LYS A 240 -13.97 5.36 12.28
C LYS A 240 -15.48 5.11 12.41
N LYS A 241 -16.30 5.75 11.57
CA LYS A 241 -17.76 5.50 11.53
C LYS A 241 -18.11 4.07 11.12
N ARG A 242 -17.22 3.38 10.40
CA ARG A 242 -17.36 1.97 9.98
C ARG A 242 -16.69 0.97 10.93
N GLY A 243 -16.17 1.43 12.07
CA GLY A 243 -15.50 0.58 13.05
C GLY A 243 -14.12 0.10 12.62
N VAL A 244 -13.46 0.84 11.73
CA VAL A 244 -12.04 0.64 11.36
C VAL A 244 -11.23 1.79 11.95
N ASN A 245 -10.25 1.47 12.77
CA ASN A 245 -9.40 2.44 13.44
C ASN A 245 -8.11 2.65 12.65
N LEU A 246 -7.75 3.92 12.42
CA LEU A 246 -6.50 4.31 11.78
C LEU A 246 -5.60 5.02 12.80
N TYR A 247 -4.38 4.51 12.95
CA TYR A 247 -3.39 5.02 13.90
C TYR A 247 -2.12 5.43 13.18
N ASN A 248 -1.52 6.55 13.60
CA ASN A 248 -0.19 6.94 13.15
C ASN A 248 0.84 6.68 14.25
N LEU A 249 1.81 5.81 13.99
CA LEU A 249 2.86 5.45 14.93
C LEU A 249 4.10 6.34 14.74
N SER A 250 4.11 7.22 13.75
CA SER A 250 5.09 8.30 13.59
C SER A 250 4.65 9.52 14.40
N MET A 251 5.06 9.59 15.66
CA MET A 251 4.59 10.60 16.63
C MET A 251 4.82 12.05 16.20
N CYS A 252 5.90 12.32 15.46
CA CYS A 252 6.23 13.65 14.95
C CYS A 252 5.59 13.98 13.59
N SER A 253 4.68 13.13 13.09
CA SER A 253 4.07 13.30 11.77
C SER A 253 3.34 14.64 11.59
N ALA A 254 3.39 15.20 10.38
CA ALA A 254 2.60 16.37 10.00
C ALA A 254 1.11 16.06 9.79
N LEU A 255 0.70 14.79 9.70
CA LEU A 255 -0.71 14.42 9.64
C LEU A 255 -1.44 14.84 10.93
N SER A 256 -2.66 15.35 10.76
CA SER A 256 -3.45 15.90 11.87
C SER A 256 -3.85 14.84 12.89
N GLU A 257 -3.48 15.08 14.15
CA GLU A 257 -3.88 14.23 15.28
C GLU A 257 -5.36 14.37 15.65
N ALA A 258 -6.04 15.40 15.14
CA ALA A 258 -7.47 15.60 15.36
C ALA A 258 -8.33 14.50 14.72
N HIS A 259 -7.85 13.93 13.61
CA HIS A 259 -8.54 12.88 12.85
C HIS A 259 -7.84 11.53 12.98
N ILE A 260 -6.50 11.51 12.97
CA ILE A 260 -5.70 10.29 13.00
C ILE A 260 -4.95 10.24 14.32
N GLN A 261 -5.39 9.36 15.22
CA GLN A 261 -4.78 9.25 16.52
C GLN A 261 -3.31 8.84 16.40
N LYS A 262 -2.42 9.62 17.02
CA LYS A 262 -1.00 9.28 17.16
C LYS A 262 -0.79 8.45 18.42
N ILE A 263 -0.21 7.26 18.28
CA ILE A 263 0.05 6.38 19.42
C ILE A 263 1.43 5.75 19.33
N SER A 264 2.02 5.44 20.48
CA SER A 264 3.26 4.67 20.53
C SER A 264 3.05 3.24 20.01
N ILE A 265 4.14 2.62 19.58
CA ILE A 265 4.19 1.19 19.26
C ILE A 265 3.62 0.34 20.41
N ASP A 266 4.00 0.62 21.65
CA ASP A 266 3.52 -0.13 22.82
C ASP A 266 1.99 -0.05 23.00
N ASN A 267 1.38 1.08 22.66
CA ASN A 267 -0.06 1.22 22.70
C ASN A 267 -0.73 0.47 21.54
N PHE A 268 -0.16 0.53 20.33
CA PHE A 268 -0.67 -0.25 19.21
C PHE A 268 -0.58 -1.75 19.48
N LYS A 269 0.50 -2.23 20.09
CA LYS A 269 0.63 -3.64 20.52
C LYS A 269 -0.55 -4.11 21.35
N LYS A 270 -0.95 -3.32 22.34
CA LYS A 270 -2.10 -3.63 23.22
C LYS A 270 -3.41 -3.70 22.43
N ILE A 271 -3.60 -2.79 21.48
CA ILE A 271 -4.79 -2.76 20.61
C ILE A 271 -4.82 -3.98 19.68
N ALA A 272 -3.68 -4.31 19.10
CA ALA A 272 -3.53 -5.39 18.13
C ALA A 272 -3.41 -6.79 18.77
N GLY A 273 -3.51 -6.89 20.12
CA GLY A 273 -3.39 -8.17 20.83
C GLY A 273 -1.98 -8.79 20.74
N ILE A 274 -0.97 -7.96 20.51
CA ILE A 274 0.43 -8.38 20.35
C ILE A 274 1.09 -8.42 21.74
N SER A 275 1.41 -9.62 22.22
CA SER A 275 2.19 -9.85 23.46
C SER A 275 3.63 -9.37 23.30
#